data_AF-A0A535FP14-F1
#
_entry.id   AF-A0A535FP14-F1
#
_cell.length_a   1.000
_cell.length_b   1.000
_cell.length_c   1.000
_cell.angle_alpha   90.00
_cell.angle_beta   90.00
_cell.angle_gamma   90.00
#
_symmetry.space_group_name_H-M   'P 1'
#
loop_
_entity.id
_entity.type
_entity.pdbx_description
1 polymer ?
#
loop_
_entity_poly.entity_id
_entity_poly.type
_entity_poly.pdbx_seq_one_letter_code
_entity_poly.pdbx_strand_id
1 'polypeptide(L)'
;MVDLKQTLSRFLSIPGVRQAILVGRDGLMIEGLTRDGKDDMEAVGAITTTGLSTAEALGQELARGSVVGVIMEYEHGLVSVDPLGDFALMVTLSDNASNISRVRHLVKASRNEILEALDLS
;
A
#
# COMPACT_ATOMS: atom_id res chain seq x y z
N MET A 1 20.39 -8.97 2.90
CA MET A 1 18.98 -9.26 3.20
C MET A 1 18.30 -7.93 3.41
N VAL A 2 17.26 -7.62 2.64
CA VAL A 2 16.53 -6.36 2.77
C VAL A 2 15.70 -6.41 4.06
N ASP A 3 15.74 -5.33 4.84
CA ASP A 3 14.93 -5.18 6.05
C ASP A 3 13.63 -4.47 5.69
N LEU A 4 12.55 -5.24 5.45
CA LEU A 4 11.23 -4.71 5.11
C LEU A 4 10.72 -3.71 6.16
N LYS A 5 11.02 -3.94 7.44
CA LYS A 5 10.61 -3.04 8.51
C LYS A 5 11.32 -1.69 8.37
N GLN A 6 12.61 -1.70 8.05
CA GLN A 6 13.34 -0.48 7.72
C GLN A 6 12.76 0.21 6.48
N THR A 7 12.46 -0.53 5.41
CA THR A 7 11.81 0.00 4.20
C THR A 7 10.49 0.70 4.53
N LEU A 8 9.60 0.05 5.29
CA LEU A 8 8.30 0.59 5.70
C LEU A 8 8.43 1.80 6.62
N SER A 9 9.46 1.84 7.48
CA SER A 9 9.68 2.96 8.40
C SER A 9 9.85 4.30 7.67
N ARG A 10 10.38 4.28 6.43
CA ARG A 10 10.52 5.46 5.58
C ARG A 10 9.18 6.08 5.21
N PHE A 11 8.12 5.28 5.08
CA PHE A 11 6.77 5.78 4.83
C PHE A 11 6.23 6.52 6.05
N LEU A 12 6.41 5.98 7.26
CA LEU A 12 6.00 6.64 8.50
C LEU A 12 6.76 7.96 8.74
N SER A 13 7.93 8.15 8.11
CA SER A 13 8.67 9.42 8.17
C SER A 13 8.01 10.55 7.34
N ILE A 14 7.09 10.22 6.44
CA ILE A 14 6.31 11.20 5.67
C ILE A 14 5.24 11.80 6.61
N PRO A 15 5.17 13.13 6.75
CA PRO A 15 4.18 13.77 7.62
C PRO A 15 2.74 13.35 7.28
N GLY A 16 1.98 12.97 8.31
CA GLY A 16 0.59 12.52 8.19
C GLY A 16 0.41 11.05 7.80
N VAL A 17 1.47 10.30 7.46
CA VAL A 17 1.36 8.85 7.27
C VAL A 17 1.32 8.16 8.63
N ARG A 18 0.23 7.44 8.89
CA ARG A 18 -0.01 6.73 10.16
C ARG A 18 0.29 5.25 10.07
N GLN A 19 0.09 4.65 8.89
CA GLN A 19 0.38 3.24 8.68
C GLN A 19 1.00 2.99 7.31
N ALA A 20 1.84 1.96 7.24
CA ALA A 20 2.40 1.41 6.03
C ALA A 20 2.38 -0.11 6.15
N ILE A 21 1.70 -0.78 5.23
CA ILE A 21 1.46 -2.23 5.28
C ILE A 21 1.82 -2.80 3.91
N LEU A 22 2.63 -3.85 3.92
CA LEU A 22 2.90 -4.67 2.75
C LEU A 22 2.00 -5.90 2.83
N VAL A 23 1.22 -6.13 1.79
CA VAL A 23 0.19 -7.18 1.74
C VAL A 23 0.41 -8.02 0.50
N GLY A 24 0.25 -9.35 0.58
CA GLY A 24 0.19 -10.22 -0.58
C GLY A 24 -1.06 -9.96 -1.41
N ARG A 25 -1.06 -10.40 -2.68
CA ARG A 25 -2.27 -10.36 -3.53
C ARG A 25 -3.43 -11.20 -2.98
N ASP A 26 -3.13 -12.16 -2.12
CA ASP A 26 -4.10 -12.99 -1.39
C ASP A 26 -4.74 -12.30 -0.18
N GLY A 27 -4.25 -11.11 0.19
CA GLY A 27 -4.76 -10.33 1.32
C GLY A 27 -4.09 -10.66 2.64
N LEU A 28 -3.09 -11.55 2.66
CA LEU A 28 -2.30 -11.81 3.86
C LEU A 28 -1.27 -10.70 4.06
N MET A 29 -1.19 -10.19 5.29
CA MET A 29 -0.17 -9.21 5.66
C MET A 29 1.20 -9.87 5.65
N ILE A 30 2.15 -9.24 4.94
CA ILE A 30 3.56 -9.66 4.92
C ILE A 30 4.33 -8.95 6.04
N GLU A 31 4.16 -7.62 6.14
CA GLU A 31 4.78 -6.79 7.17
C GLU A 31 3.98 -5.49 7.31
N GLY A 32 3.97 -4.89 8.51
CA GLY A 32 3.20 -3.70 8.81
C GLY A 32 3.83 -2.83 9.89
N LEU A 33 3.77 -1.52 9.68
CA LEU A 33 4.12 -0.53 10.68
C LEU A 33 2.98 0.46 10.89
N THR A 34 2.70 0.74 12.15
CA THR A 34 1.73 1.74 12.59
C THR A 34 2.37 2.70 13.58
N ARG A 35 1.97 3.96 13.51
CA ARG A 35 2.42 5.01 14.43
C ARG A 35 1.73 4.91 15.80
N ASP A 36 0.47 4.44 15.84
CA ASP A 36 -0.39 4.53 17.04
C ASP A 36 -0.77 3.16 17.66
N GLY A 37 -0.22 2.05 17.15
CA GLY A 37 -0.20 0.74 17.82
C GLY A 37 -1.56 0.08 18.12
N LYS A 38 -2.66 0.60 17.57
CA LYS A 38 -4.04 0.19 17.93
C LYS A 38 -4.87 -0.38 16.79
N ASP A 39 -4.40 -0.27 15.56
CA ASP A 39 -5.16 -0.66 14.37
C ASP A 39 -4.88 -2.12 13.99
N ASP A 40 -5.93 -2.84 13.60
CA ASP A 40 -5.84 -4.22 13.11
C ASP A 40 -5.33 -4.21 11.66
N MET A 41 -4.01 -4.22 11.50
CA MET A 41 -3.35 -4.17 10.19
C MET A 41 -3.59 -5.42 9.35
N GLU A 42 -3.83 -6.58 9.98
CA GLU A 42 -4.19 -7.82 9.28
C GLU A 42 -5.56 -7.67 8.61
N ALA A 43 -6.54 -7.14 9.34
CA ALA A 43 -7.86 -6.83 8.77
C ALA A 43 -7.78 -5.80 7.64
N VAL A 44 -6.96 -4.75 7.78
CA VAL A 44 -6.74 -3.76 6.71
C VAL A 44 -6.21 -4.42 5.44
N GLY A 45 -5.21 -5.31 5.56
CA GLY A 45 -4.66 -6.05 4.43
C GLY A 45 -5.71 -6.90 3.71
N ALA A 46 -6.50 -7.65 4.47
CA ALA A 46 -7.55 -8.52 3.93
C ALA A 46 -8.65 -7.74 3.21
N ILE A 47 -9.09 -6.60 3.75
CA ILE A 47 -10.14 -5.76 3.14
C ILE A 47 -9.64 -5.11 1.85
N THR A 48 -8.38 -4.71 1.82
CA THR A 48 -7.81 -3.91 0.73
C THR A 48 -7.84 -4.64 -0.62
N THR A 49 -7.66 -5.96 -0.65
CA THR A 49 -7.70 -6.75 -1.90
C THR A 49 -9.06 -6.70 -2.60
N THR A 50 -10.14 -6.60 -1.82
CA THR A 50 -11.50 -6.44 -2.36
C THR A 50 -11.66 -5.09 -3.06
N GLY A 51 -11.14 -4.02 -2.45
CA GLY A 51 -11.13 -2.68 -3.05
C GLY A 51 -10.35 -2.65 -4.37
N LEU A 52 -9.17 -3.31 -4.41
CA LEU A 52 -8.38 -3.41 -5.62
C LEU A 52 -9.07 -4.23 -6.72
N SER A 53 -9.64 -5.39 -6.37
CA SER A 53 -10.35 -6.24 -7.33
C SER A 53 -11.53 -5.50 -7.98
N THR A 54 -12.22 -4.66 -7.20
CA THR A 54 -13.29 -3.80 -7.71
C THR A 54 -12.75 -2.77 -8.71
N ALA A 55 -11.63 -2.14 -8.39
CA ALA A 55 -10.98 -1.18 -9.29
C ALA A 55 -10.47 -1.84 -10.57
N GLU A 56 -9.95 -3.07 -10.50
CA GLU A 56 -9.52 -3.87 -11.66
C GLU A 56 -10.69 -4.20 -12.58
N ALA A 57 -11.81 -4.68 -12.02
CA ALA A 57 -13.03 -4.95 -12.79
C ALA A 57 -13.55 -3.70 -13.51
N LEU A 58 -13.55 -2.55 -12.82
CA LEU A 58 -13.95 -1.28 -13.43
C LEU A 58 -12.99 -0.84 -14.55
N GLY A 59 -11.68 -1.00 -14.35
CA GLY A 59 -10.67 -0.69 -15.36
C GLY A 59 -10.80 -1.55 -16.61
N GLN A 60 -11.15 -2.82 -16.44
CA GLN A 60 -11.44 -3.75 -17.54
C GLN A 60 -12.67 -3.31 -18.33
N GLU A 61 -13.79 -3.03 -17.66
CA GLU A 61 -15.04 -2.61 -18.31
C GLU A 61 -14.87 -1.31 -19.10
N LEU A 62 -14.08 -0.38 -18.58
CA LEU A 62 -13.83 0.92 -19.21
C LEU A 62 -12.66 0.92 -20.21
N ALA A 63 -12.01 -0.23 -20.42
CA ALA A 63 -10.79 -0.37 -21.23
C ALA A 63 -9.68 0.63 -20.85
N ARG A 64 -9.38 0.76 -19.54
CA ARG A 64 -8.36 1.67 -19.00
C ARG A 64 -7.01 0.99 -18.72
N GLY A 65 -6.88 -0.30 -19.01
CA GLY A 65 -5.68 -1.08 -18.70
C GLY A 65 -5.59 -1.42 -17.21
N SER A 66 -4.39 -1.79 -16.76
CA SER A 66 -4.13 -2.23 -15.39
C SER A 66 -4.25 -1.09 -14.37
N VAL A 67 -4.72 -1.41 -13.16
CA VAL A 67 -4.75 -0.46 -12.04
C VAL A 67 -3.32 -0.09 -11.65
N VAL A 68 -3.03 1.21 -11.67
CA VAL A 68 -1.74 1.76 -11.21
C VAL A 68 -1.77 2.22 -9.74
N GLY A 69 -2.96 2.26 -9.14
CA GLY A 69 -3.19 2.60 -7.73
C GLY A 69 -4.64 2.99 -7.47
N VAL A 70 -5.07 2.83 -6.22
CA VAL A 70 -6.41 3.21 -5.72
C VAL A 70 -6.23 4.17 -4.55
N ILE A 71 -7.09 5.19 -4.46
CA ILE A 71 -7.22 6.05 -3.28
C ILE A 71 -8.66 5.96 -2.81
N MET A 72 -8.84 5.70 -1.52
CA MET A 72 -10.12 5.76 -0.83
C MET A 72 -10.06 6.92 0.15
N GLU A 73 -10.87 7.95 -0.07
CA GLU A 73 -10.96 9.13 0.79
C GLU A 73 -12.09 8.95 1.81
N TYR A 74 -11.80 9.33 3.05
CA TYR A 74 -12.71 9.29 4.18
C TYR A 74 -12.76 10.68 4.83
N GLU A 75 -13.78 10.94 5.65
CA GLU A 75 -13.89 12.20 6.41
C GLU A 75 -12.65 12.46 7.30
N HIS A 76 -11.93 11.41 7.66
CA HIS A 76 -10.78 11.44 8.58
C HIS A 76 -9.52 10.81 7.97
N GLY A 77 -9.25 11.12 6.71
CA GLY A 77 -8.01 10.74 6.03
C GLY A 77 -8.25 9.91 4.79
N LEU A 78 -7.23 9.18 4.35
CA LEU A 78 -7.30 8.36 3.15
C LEU A 78 -6.46 7.09 3.27
N VAL A 79 -6.87 6.09 2.49
CA VAL A 79 -6.08 4.88 2.25
C VAL A 79 -5.61 4.89 0.79
N SER A 80 -4.30 4.75 0.58
CA SER A 80 -3.71 4.48 -0.73
C SER A 80 -3.39 3.01 -0.84
N VAL A 81 -3.67 2.43 -2.00
CA VAL A 81 -3.35 1.04 -2.36
C VAL A 81 -2.58 1.09 -3.67
N ASP A 82 -1.30 0.75 -3.63
CA ASP A 82 -0.41 0.84 -4.78
C ASP A 82 0.13 -0.56 -5.12
N PRO A 83 -0.30 -1.16 -6.25
CA PRO A 83 0.17 -2.47 -6.67
C PRO A 83 1.68 -2.49 -6.95
N LEU A 84 2.37 -3.50 -6.44
CA LEU A 84 3.79 -3.77 -6.69
C LEU A 84 3.91 -4.95 -7.68
N GLY A 85 3.42 -4.74 -8.90
CA GLY A 85 3.29 -5.81 -9.89
C GLY A 85 2.22 -6.83 -9.51
N ASP A 86 2.49 -8.11 -9.77
CA ASP A 86 1.54 -9.21 -9.56
C ASP A 86 1.71 -9.91 -8.20
N PHE A 87 2.52 -9.33 -7.32
CA PHE A 87 3.04 -10.02 -6.15
C PHE A 87 2.46 -9.49 -4.84
N ALA A 88 2.53 -8.18 -4.67
CA ALA A 88 2.22 -7.52 -3.42
C ALA A 88 1.54 -6.17 -3.66
N LEU A 89 0.96 -5.64 -2.59
CA LEU A 89 0.30 -4.36 -2.51
C LEU A 89 0.96 -3.55 -1.41
N MET A 90 1.27 -2.29 -1.70
CA MET A 90 1.62 -1.33 -0.68
C MET A 90 0.36 -0.59 -0.25
N VAL A 91 0.05 -0.63 1.04
CA VAL A 91 -1.12 0.05 1.63
C VAL A 91 -0.63 1.11 2.60
N THR A 92 -1.13 2.34 2.48
CA THR A 92 -0.79 3.40 3.42
C THR A 92 -2.04 4.13 3.91
N LEU A 93 -2.12 4.34 5.22
CA LEU A 93 -3.10 5.23 5.84
C LEU A 93 -2.48 6.59 6.09
N SER A 94 -3.14 7.66 5.65
CA SER A 94 -2.71 9.04 5.89
C SER A 94 -3.83 9.90 6.45
N ASP A 95 -3.48 10.87 7.30
CA ASP A 95 -4.45 11.81 7.91
C ASP A 95 -5.12 12.72 6.88
N ASN A 96 -4.49 12.95 5.72
CA ASN A 96 -5.02 13.72 4.59
C ASN A 96 -4.18 13.49 3.32
N ALA A 97 -4.60 14.13 2.21
CA ALA A 97 -3.99 13.99 0.89
C ALA A 97 -2.72 14.81 0.64
N SER A 98 -2.25 15.63 1.60
CA SER A 98 -1.15 16.58 1.36
C SER A 98 0.16 15.94 0.90
N ASN A 99 0.44 14.70 1.32
CA ASN A 99 1.68 13.99 1.01
C ASN A 99 1.51 12.76 0.11
N ILE A 100 0.33 12.57 -0.52
CA ILE A 100 0.07 11.37 -1.33
C ILE A 100 1.05 11.18 -2.50
N SER A 101 1.44 12.29 -3.15
CA SER A 101 2.43 12.26 -4.23
C SER A 101 3.79 11.77 -3.74
N ARG A 102 4.15 12.12 -2.50
CA ARG A 102 5.41 11.73 -1.87
C ARG A 102 5.39 10.27 -1.43
N VAL A 103 4.24 9.79 -0.94
CA VAL A 103 3.99 8.36 -0.69
C VAL A 103 4.19 7.57 -1.98
N ARG A 104 3.47 7.90 -3.06
CA ARG A 104 3.57 7.20 -4.35
C ARG A 104 4.96 7.23 -4.95
N HIS A 105 5.67 8.35 -4.81
CA HIS A 105 7.06 8.42 -5.22
C HIS A 105 7.94 7.43 -4.44
N LEU A 106 7.77 7.35 -3.12
CA LEU A 106 8.51 6.41 -2.28
C LEU A 106 8.15 4.95 -2.59
N VAL A 107 6.89 4.64 -2.90
CA VAL A 107 6.48 3.31 -3.39
C VAL A 107 7.27 2.93 -4.64
N LYS A 108 7.29 3.81 -5.66
CA LYS A 108 8.01 3.56 -6.91
C LYS A 108 9.51 3.39 -6.69
N ALA A 109 10.11 4.24 -5.85
CA ALA A 109 11.53 4.20 -5.55
C ALA A 109 11.94 2.94 -4.75
N SER A 110 11.05 2.44 -3.89
CA SER A 110 11.30 1.27 -3.05
C SER A 110 10.91 -0.05 -3.72
N ARG A 111 10.32 -0.02 -4.93
CA ARG A 111 9.73 -1.19 -5.59
C ARG A 111 10.71 -2.36 -5.70
N ASN A 112 11.90 -2.13 -6.25
CA ASN A 112 12.85 -3.21 -6.49
C ASN A 112 13.39 -3.78 -5.16
N GLU A 113 13.69 -2.90 -4.19
CA GLU A 113 14.10 -3.29 -2.85
C GLU A 113 13.03 -4.19 -2.18
N ILE A 114 11.75 -3.84 -2.29
CA ILE A 114 10.65 -4.64 -1.75
C ILE A 114 10.54 -6.00 -2.46
N LEU A 115 10.62 -6.02 -3.80
CA LEU A 115 10.51 -7.27 -4.57
C LEU A 115 11.69 -8.22 -4.31
N GLU A 116 12.91 -7.69 -4.16
CA GLU A 116 14.07 -8.47 -3.73
C GLU A 116 13.88 -9.05 -2.33
N ALA A 117 13.27 -8.30 -1.40
CA ALA A 117 12.98 -8.79 -0.06
C ALA A 117 11.97 -9.95 -0.03
N LEU A 118 11.13 -10.05 -1.05
CA LEU A 118 10.13 -11.10 -1.20
C LEU A 118 10.65 -12.33 -1.95
N ASP A 119 11.92 -12.33 -2.40
CA ASP A 119 12.50 -13.33 -3.32
C ASP A 119 11.73 -13.43 -4.65
N LEU A 120 11.16 -12.31 -5.14
CA LEU A 120 10.35 -12.23 -6.36
C LEU A 120 11.05 -11.50 -7.51
N SER A 121 12.40 -11.51 -7.51
CA SER A 121 13.27 -10.86 -8.50
C SER A 121 13.30 -11.58 -9.85
#